data_AF-W9R389-F1
#
_entry.id   AF-W9R389-F1
#
_cell.length_a   1.000
_cell.length_b   1.000
_cell.length_c   1.000
_cell.angle_alpha   90.00
_cell.angle_beta   90.00
_cell.angle_gamma   90.00
#
_symmetry.space_group_name_H-M   'P 1'
#
loop_
_entity.id
_entity.type
_entity.pdbx_description
1 polymer ?
#
loop_
_entity_poly.entity_id
_entity_poly.type
_entity_poly.pdbx_seq_one_letter_code
_entity_poly.pdbx_strand_id
1 'polypeptide(L)'
;MDDFPKRETPRVLKVLEALKQASRDLQAHPSPDSDDSNSSAIKALLELETESDTILSKDPNLSTLSQLLARLKTHVETLQKSRAHHGISSFVARRVSTYSISRVAVSIGTEIQAWIDRESVENLARALRERENEDELVGLLTQFEDRVSEGFNRELQDLVLKSKIFASLESVLCDTGSSKRIRERCALAIGALIRFNKDVFVGQVLMGPTIKALITMSSTCSMKVLCGLIRSIKSPLVDEIESNGELPRIINLLNNQYLQMRVLAFECVLEIGYFGRKEAIDAMMEEGLIKILVELQRSELGGDLIGLERCEGESESESENEGEKSREVSVGGVVLERRRESRERRFLESHPFASCVARFAVQLEVGEGLRQREKRAFKQQILVGVREASVSDAEAATILAEVLWGSSMI
;
A
#
# COMPACT_ATOMS: atom_id res chain seq x y z
N MET A 1 -20.63 -14.09 -33.10
CA MET A 1 -21.90 -14.28 -32.37
C MET A 1 -21.55 -15.04 -31.12
N ASP A 2 -21.51 -14.33 -30.00
CA ASP A 2 -21.71 -14.82 -28.63
C ASP A 2 -21.83 -13.55 -27.79
N ASP A 3 -23.03 -12.98 -27.85
CA ASP A 3 -23.42 -11.78 -27.13
C ASP A 3 -23.87 -12.24 -25.74
N PHE A 4 -22.93 -12.33 -24.80
CA PHE A 4 -23.26 -12.56 -23.39
C PHE A 4 -24.06 -11.35 -22.89
N PRO A 5 -25.26 -11.54 -22.31
CA PRO A 5 -26.08 -10.43 -21.91
C PRO A 5 -25.43 -9.75 -20.69
N LYS A 6 -24.92 -8.53 -20.88
CA LYS A 6 -24.44 -7.56 -19.86
C LYS A 6 -25.40 -7.33 -18.66
N ARG A 7 -26.56 -7.99 -18.60
CA ARG A 7 -27.60 -7.84 -17.57
C ARG A 7 -27.62 -8.92 -16.49
N GLU A 8 -26.97 -10.07 -16.67
CA GLU A 8 -27.02 -11.17 -15.68
C GLU A 8 -25.96 -11.03 -14.58
N THR A 9 -24.74 -10.61 -14.91
CA THR A 9 -23.60 -10.41 -13.99
C THR A 9 -23.90 -9.53 -12.76
N PRO A 10 -24.61 -8.38 -12.88
CA PRO A 10 -24.95 -7.55 -11.72
C PRO A 10 -25.94 -8.23 -10.76
N ARG A 11 -26.78 -9.13 -11.26
CA ARG A 11 -27.72 -9.90 -10.43
C ARG A 11 -27.00 -11.03 -9.71
N VAL A 12 -26.09 -11.73 -10.42
CA VAL A 12 -25.26 -12.78 -9.83
C VAL A 12 -24.39 -12.22 -8.70
N LEU A 13 -23.72 -11.08 -8.92
CA LEU A 13 -22.91 -10.44 -7.90
C LEU A 13 -23.68 -10.11 -6.62
N LYS A 14 -24.88 -9.53 -6.73
CA LYS A 14 -25.73 -9.23 -5.56
C LYS A 14 -26.11 -10.48 -4.77
N VAL A 15 -26.45 -11.57 -5.47
CA VAL A 15 -26.79 -12.86 -4.84
C VAL A 15 -25.56 -13.45 -4.14
N LEU A 16 -24.40 -13.39 -4.77
CA LEU A 16 -23.15 -13.89 -4.21
C LEU A 16 -22.68 -13.05 -3.01
N GLU A 17 -22.81 -11.72 -3.04
CA GLU A 17 -22.53 -10.85 -1.90
C GLU A 17 -23.45 -11.16 -0.72
N ALA A 18 -24.75 -11.38 -0.97
CA ALA A 18 -25.71 -11.78 0.05
C ALA A 18 -25.36 -13.15 0.66
N LEU A 19 -25.00 -14.14 -0.18
CA LEU A 19 -24.52 -15.45 0.26
C LEU A 19 -23.23 -15.35 1.09
N LYS A 20 -22.29 -14.50 0.66
CA LYS A 20 -21.03 -14.26 1.39
C LYS A 20 -21.28 -13.63 2.75
N GLN A 21 -22.20 -12.66 2.83
CA GLN A 21 -22.57 -12.03 4.11
C GLN A 21 -23.25 -13.04 5.03
N ALA A 22 -24.23 -13.80 4.53
CA ALA A 22 -24.92 -14.81 5.33
C ALA A 22 -23.98 -15.94 5.79
N SER A 23 -22.96 -16.29 4.98
CA SER A 23 -21.88 -17.19 5.40
C SER A 23 -21.04 -16.63 6.56
N ARG A 24 -20.68 -15.33 6.52
CA ARG A 24 -19.94 -14.67 7.61
C ARG A 24 -20.76 -14.64 8.90
N ASP A 25 -22.04 -14.33 8.81
CA ASP A 25 -22.94 -14.29 9.97
C ASP A 25 -23.07 -15.69 10.60
N LEU A 26 -23.12 -16.74 9.76
CA LEU A 26 -23.11 -18.13 10.21
C LEU A 26 -21.79 -18.56 10.87
N GLN A 27 -20.66 -17.99 10.45
CA GLN A 27 -19.36 -18.22 11.10
C GLN A 27 -19.28 -17.55 12.47
N ALA A 28 -19.80 -16.32 12.60
CA ALA A 28 -19.80 -15.57 13.85
C ALA A 28 -20.74 -16.20 14.90
N HIS A 29 -21.87 -16.76 14.47
CA HIS A 29 -22.87 -17.36 15.34
C HIS A 29 -23.29 -18.77 14.88
N PRO A 30 -22.43 -19.79 15.11
CA PRO A 30 -22.70 -21.15 14.65
C PRO A 30 -23.70 -21.90 15.56
N SER A 31 -23.97 -21.42 16.78
CA SER A 31 -24.94 -22.02 17.72
C SER A 31 -26.25 -21.21 17.77
N PRO A 32 -27.42 -21.85 17.63
CA PRO A 32 -28.71 -21.25 17.96
C PRO A 32 -28.98 -21.55 19.44
N ASP A 33 -28.47 -20.73 20.35
CA ASP A 33 -28.83 -20.75 21.76
C ASP A 33 -30.03 -19.82 22.01
N SER A 34 -31.19 -20.23 21.50
CA SER A 34 -32.52 -19.89 22.02
C SER A 34 -33.57 -20.65 21.22
N ASP A 35 -34.73 -20.88 21.83
CA ASP A 35 -35.90 -21.55 21.24
C ASP A 35 -36.51 -20.82 20.03
N ASP A 36 -35.86 -19.78 19.50
CA ASP A 36 -36.17 -19.20 18.20
C ASP A 36 -35.51 -20.01 17.07
N SER A 37 -36.31 -20.97 16.62
CA SER A 37 -36.14 -21.89 15.50
C SER A 37 -35.37 -21.33 14.28
N ASN A 38 -34.12 -21.78 14.11
CA ASN A 38 -33.19 -21.57 12.99
C ASN A 38 -32.50 -20.19 12.99
N SER A 39 -31.16 -20.15 13.05
CA SER A 39 -30.45 -18.87 12.90
C SER A 39 -30.82 -18.26 11.54
N SER A 40 -31.18 -16.97 11.53
CA SER A 40 -31.66 -16.28 10.32
C SER A 40 -30.70 -16.45 9.14
N ALA A 41 -29.39 -16.56 9.42
CA ALA A 41 -28.34 -16.81 8.43
C ALA A 41 -28.46 -18.17 7.72
N ILE A 42 -28.86 -19.25 8.43
CA ILE A 42 -29.05 -20.57 7.80
C ILE A 42 -30.27 -20.57 6.88
N LYS A 43 -31.37 -19.93 7.31
CA LYS A 43 -32.57 -19.78 6.46
C LYS A 43 -32.27 -18.91 5.24
N ALA A 44 -31.60 -17.78 5.43
CA ALA A 44 -31.20 -16.90 4.34
C ALA A 44 -30.30 -17.63 3.32
N LEU A 45 -29.34 -18.44 3.77
CA LEU A 45 -28.49 -19.23 2.86
C LEU A 45 -29.28 -20.28 2.07
N LEU A 46 -30.25 -20.94 2.68
CA LEU A 46 -31.08 -21.96 2.00
C LEU A 46 -32.11 -21.33 1.06
N GLU A 47 -32.70 -20.19 1.42
CA GLU A 47 -33.59 -19.42 0.54
C GLU A 47 -32.80 -18.89 -0.67
N LEU A 48 -31.61 -18.33 -0.44
CA LEU A 48 -30.72 -17.88 -1.51
C LEU A 48 -30.20 -19.05 -2.38
N GLU A 49 -29.95 -20.24 -1.83
CA GLU A 49 -29.65 -21.45 -2.61
C GLU A 49 -30.78 -21.73 -3.59
N THR A 50 -32.04 -21.79 -3.11
CA THR A 50 -33.18 -22.11 -3.97
C THR A 50 -33.46 -21.07 -5.05
N GLU A 51 -33.18 -19.79 -4.78
CA GLU A 51 -33.28 -18.74 -5.80
C GLU A 51 -32.10 -18.78 -6.79
N SER A 52 -30.93 -19.21 -6.33
CA SER A 52 -29.69 -19.19 -7.09
C SER A 52 -29.40 -20.47 -7.87
N ASP A 53 -30.04 -21.61 -7.59
CA ASP A 53 -29.80 -22.89 -8.28
C ASP A 53 -29.92 -22.79 -9.83
N THR A 54 -30.81 -21.94 -10.33
CA THR A 54 -30.95 -21.69 -11.79
C THR A 54 -29.84 -20.82 -12.39
N ILE A 55 -29.13 -20.07 -11.54
CA ILE A 55 -28.03 -19.15 -11.88
C ILE A 55 -26.69 -19.87 -11.71
N LEU A 56 -26.51 -20.59 -10.60
CA LEU A 56 -25.30 -21.33 -10.25
C LEU A 56 -25.06 -22.53 -11.17
N SER A 57 -26.12 -23.17 -11.68
CA SER A 57 -26.00 -24.32 -12.58
C SER A 57 -25.56 -23.96 -14.01
N LYS A 58 -25.63 -22.68 -14.39
CA LYS A 58 -25.24 -22.21 -15.74
C LYS A 58 -23.76 -21.91 -15.88
N ASP A 59 -23.09 -21.53 -14.79
CA ASP A 59 -21.66 -21.23 -14.79
C ASP A 59 -20.86 -22.45 -14.29
N PRO A 60 -19.98 -23.06 -15.13
CA PRO A 60 -19.16 -24.18 -14.70
C PRO A 60 -18.28 -23.85 -13.48
N ASN A 61 -17.91 -22.57 -13.29
CA ASN A 61 -17.11 -22.11 -12.16
C ASN A 61 -17.87 -22.03 -10.84
N LEU A 62 -19.21 -22.19 -10.85
CA LEU A 62 -20.06 -22.17 -9.65
C LEU A 62 -20.53 -23.57 -9.21
N SER A 63 -20.09 -24.62 -9.92
CA SER A 63 -20.42 -26.01 -9.61
C SER A 63 -19.95 -26.45 -8.21
N THR A 64 -18.75 -26.01 -7.79
CA THR A 64 -18.23 -26.24 -6.44
C THR A 64 -19.11 -25.57 -5.38
N LEU A 65 -19.56 -24.34 -5.65
CA LEU A 65 -20.43 -23.59 -4.73
C LEU A 65 -21.78 -24.30 -4.54
N SER A 66 -22.39 -24.78 -5.63
CA SER A 66 -23.63 -25.57 -5.57
C SER A 66 -23.44 -26.85 -4.74
N GLN A 67 -22.31 -27.56 -4.90
CA GLN A 67 -22.01 -28.73 -4.07
C GLN A 67 -21.84 -28.38 -2.59
N LEU A 68 -21.24 -27.22 -2.28
CA LEU A 68 -21.08 -26.77 -0.90
C LEU A 68 -22.41 -26.39 -0.25
N LEU A 69 -23.32 -25.74 -0.99
CA LEU A 69 -24.68 -25.42 -0.53
C LEU A 69 -25.50 -26.68 -0.25
N ALA A 70 -25.46 -27.66 -1.15
CA ALA A 70 -26.13 -28.95 -0.94
C ALA A 70 -25.57 -29.70 0.29
N ARG A 71 -24.26 -29.61 0.55
CA ARG A 71 -23.63 -30.17 1.76
C ARG A 71 -24.06 -29.42 3.01
N LEU A 72 -24.15 -28.09 2.96
CA LEU A 72 -24.66 -27.27 4.06
C LEU A 72 -26.08 -27.71 4.43
N LYS A 73 -26.98 -27.83 3.44
CA LYS A 73 -28.34 -28.31 3.62
C LYS A 73 -28.41 -29.67 4.30
N THR A 74 -27.59 -30.62 3.84
CA THR A 74 -27.51 -31.97 4.43
C THR A 74 -27.07 -31.92 5.90
N HIS A 75 -26.08 -31.07 6.23
CA HIS A 75 -25.61 -30.91 7.61
C HIS A 75 -26.65 -30.24 8.52
N VAL A 76 -27.40 -29.26 8.00
CA VAL A 76 -28.50 -28.60 8.72
C VAL A 76 -29.64 -29.57 9.01
N GLU A 77 -30.06 -30.38 8.04
CA GLU A 77 -31.09 -31.41 8.23
C GLU A 77 -30.65 -32.45 9.28
N THR A 78 -29.38 -32.84 9.28
CA THR A 78 -28.81 -33.76 10.27
C THR A 78 -28.82 -33.16 11.67
N LEU A 79 -28.46 -31.87 11.79
CA LEU A 79 -28.52 -31.12 13.03
C LEU A 79 -29.96 -31.06 13.57
N GLN A 80 -30.95 -30.78 12.71
CA GLN A 80 -32.37 -30.74 13.08
C GLN A 80 -32.88 -32.09 13.58
N LYS A 81 -32.54 -33.20 12.90
CA LYS A 81 -32.90 -34.56 13.34
C LYS A 81 -32.29 -34.90 14.70
N SER A 82 -31.06 -34.45 14.97
CA SER A 82 -30.38 -34.65 16.26
C SER A 82 -30.94 -33.79 17.41
N ARG A 83 -31.66 -32.69 17.11
CA ARG A 83 -32.35 -31.88 18.12
C ARG A 83 -33.59 -32.56 18.69
N ALA A 84 -34.25 -33.40 17.90
CA ALA A 84 -35.45 -34.16 18.32
C ALA A 84 -35.16 -35.29 19.32
N HIS A 85 -33.89 -35.63 19.55
CA HIS A 85 -33.48 -36.71 20.44
C HIS A 85 -32.67 -36.15 21.61
N HIS A 86 -33.01 -36.52 22.85
CA HIS A 86 -32.34 -36.06 24.07
C HIS A 86 -31.42 -37.16 24.61
N GLY A 87 -30.12 -37.08 24.29
CA GLY A 87 -29.11 -38.00 24.81
C GLY A 87 -27.67 -37.49 24.64
N ILE A 88 -26.71 -38.06 25.36
CA ILE A 88 -25.29 -37.63 25.31
C ILE A 88 -24.72 -37.77 23.88
N SER A 89 -25.12 -38.83 23.16
CA SER A 89 -24.82 -39.02 21.74
C SER A 89 -25.34 -37.86 20.87
N SER A 90 -26.55 -37.37 21.14
CA SER A 90 -27.13 -36.22 20.43
C SER A 90 -26.40 -34.91 20.71
N PHE A 91 -25.82 -34.74 21.91
CA PHE A 91 -25.04 -33.56 22.26
C PHE A 91 -23.71 -33.50 21.50
N VAL A 92 -23.00 -34.62 21.41
CA VAL A 92 -21.76 -34.72 20.61
C VAL A 92 -22.07 -34.53 19.13
N ALA A 93 -23.13 -35.17 18.61
CA ALA A 93 -23.57 -35.02 17.23
C ALA A 93 -23.91 -33.56 16.88
N ARG A 94 -24.54 -32.81 17.79
CA ARG A 94 -24.81 -31.38 17.62
C ARG A 94 -23.52 -30.56 17.50
N ARG A 95 -22.55 -30.75 18.40
CA ARG A 95 -21.29 -30.00 18.35
C ARG A 95 -20.48 -30.28 17.09
N VAL A 96 -20.40 -31.56 16.68
CA VAL A 96 -19.73 -31.95 15.43
C VAL A 96 -20.44 -31.35 14.22
N SER A 97 -21.77 -31.38 14.20
CA SER A 97 -22.57 -30.80 13.10
C SER A 97 -22.45 -29.28 13.04
N THR A 98 -22.43 -28.59 14.17
CA THR A 98 -22.21 -27.13 14.25
C THR A 98 -20.82 -26.76 13.72
N TYR A 99 -19.79 -27.52 14.08
CA TYR A 99 -18.45 -27.33 13.54
C TYR A 99 -18.39 -27.59 12.03
N SER A 100 -19.04 -28.65 11.52
CA SER A 100 -19.09 -28.91 10.09
C SER A 100 -19.85 -27.83 9.30
N ILE A 101 -20.94 -27.29 9.87
CA ILE A 101 -21.69 -26.17 9.29
C ILE A 101 -20.80 -24.94 9.18
N SER A 102 -20.12 -24.57 10.26
CA SER A 102 -19.17 -23.44 10.27
C SER A 102 -18.07 -23.64 9.23
N ARG A 103 -17.49 -24.85 9.14
CA ARG A 103 -16.45 -25.18 8.15
C ARG A 103 -16.96 -25.06 6.70
N VAL A 104 -18.16 -25.55 6.41
CA VAL A 104 -18.76 -25.44 5.07
C VAL A 104 -19.10 -23.98 4.76
N ALA A 105 -19.57 -23.20 5.73
CA ALA A 105 -19.79 -21.77 5.56
C ALA A 105 -18.49 -21.04 5.18
N VAL A 106 -17.37 -21.32 5.85
CA VAL A 106 -16.04 -20.80 5.47
C VAL A 106 -15.72 -21.15 4.01
N SER A 107 -15.88 -22.41 3.61
CA SER A 107 -15.63 -22.84 2.23
C SER A 107 -16.54 -22.17 1.20
N ILE A 108 -17.81 -21.95 1.54
CA ILE A 108 -18.75 -21.17 0.70
C ILE A 108 -18.23 -19.74 0.52
N GLY A 109 -17.81 -19.10 1.61
CA GLY A 109 -17.29 -17.73 1.57
C GLY A 109 -16.02 -17.61 0.72
N THR A 110 -15.12 -18.59 0.79
CA THR A 110 -13.90 -18.60 -0.03
C THR A 110 -14.20 -18.84 -1.51
N GLU A 111 -15.11 -19.76 -1.84
CA GLU A 111 -15.49 -20.05 -3.22
C GLU A 111 -16.16 -18.85 -3.88
N ILE A 112 -17.06 -18.17 -3.15
CA ILE A 112 -17.68 -16.94 -3.61
C ILE A 112 -16.63 -15.86 -3.87
N GLN A 113 -15.67 -15.68 -2.97
CA GLN A 113 -14.60 -14.71 -3.18
C GLN A 113 -13.74 -15.06 -4.39
N ALA A 114 -13.39 -16.34 -4.59
CA ALA A 114 -12.63 -16.78 -5.75
C ALA A 114 -13.37 -16.51 -7.06
N TRP A 115 -14.70 -16.65 -7.08
CA TRP A 115 -15.51 -16.27 -8.22
C TRP A 115 -15.52 -14.76 -8.47
N ILE A 116 -15.73 -13.94 -7.42
CA ILE A 116 -15.68 -12.47 -7.52
C ILE A 116 -14.29 -12.01 -8.01
N ASP A 117 -13.23 -12.62 -7.50
CA ASP A 117 -11.85 -12.35 -7.90
C ASP A 117 -11.63 -12.68 -9.39
N ARG A 118 -12.17 -13.80 -9.87
CA ARG A 118 -12.10 -14.17 -11.28
C ARG A 118 -12.81 -13.16 -12.17
N GLU A 119 -14.07 -12.87 -11.86
CA GLU A 119 -14.90 -11.94 -12.64
C GLU A 119 -14.31 -10.52 -12.64
N SER A 120 -13.82 -10.04 -11.50
CA SER A 120 -13.21 -8.71 -11.39
C SER A 120 -11.90 -8.60 -12.19
N VAL A 121 -11.04 -9.61 -12.12
CA VAL A 121 -9.79 -9.68 -12.89
C VAL A 121 -10.06 -9.76 -14.40
N GLU A 122 -11.03 -10.58 -14.82
CA GLU A 122 -11.40 -10.72 -16.24
C GLU A 122 -12.01 -9.43 -16.79
N ASN A 123 -12.89 -8.78 -16.02
CA ASN A 123 -13.49 -7.49 -16.38
C ASN A 123 -12.42 -6.39 -16.48
N LEU A 124 -11.48 -6.34 -15.53
CA LEU A 124 -10.36 -5.41 -15.59
C LEU A 124 -9.48 -5.68 -16.81
N ALA A 125 -9.13 -6.94 -17.09
CA ALA A 125 -8.32 -7.31 -18.25
C ALA A 125 -8.98 -6.89 -19.56
N ARG A 126 -10.31 -7.02 -19.65
CA ARG A 126 -11.10 -6.58 -20.81
C ARG A 126 -11.10 -5.05 -20.93
N ALA A 127 -11.41 -4.35 -19.84
CA ALA A 127 -11.46 -2.89 -19.82
C ALA A 127 -10.11 -2.23 -20.17
N LEU A 128 -8.99 -2.82 -19.71
CA LEU A 128 -7.63 -2.34 -20.06
C LEU A 128 -7.31 -2.49 -21.57
N ARG A 129 -7.93 -3.46 -22.26
CA ARG A 129 -7.77 -3.66 -23.71
C ARG A 129 -8.66 -2.73 -24.52
N GLU A 130 -9.92 -2.59 -24.12
CA GLU A 130 -10.94 -1.86 -24.88
C GLU A 130 -10.85 -0.34 -24.69
N ARG A 131 -10.49 0.13 -23.48
CA ARG A 131 -10.23 1.55 -23.15
C ARG A 131 -11.37 2.52 -23.48
N GLU A 132 -12.61 2.05 -23.56
CA GLU A 132 -13.74 2.86 -24.02
C GLU A 132 -14.31 3.82 -22.96
N ASN A 133 -14.23 3.46 -21.67
CA ASN A 133 -14.82 4.23 -20.58
C ASN A 133 -13.82 4.47 -19.42
N GLU A 134 -13.39 5.71 -19.26
CA GLU A 134 -12.39 6.10 -18.26
C GLU A 134 -12.89 5.94 -16.82
N ASP A 135 -14.10 6.37 -16.49
CA ASP A 135 -14.60 6.33 -15.11
C ASP A 135 -14.85 4.90 -14.64
N GLU A 136 -15.35 4.04 -15.54
CA GLU A 136 -15.51 2.62 -15.27
C GLU A 136 -14.16 1.92 -15.08
N LEU A 137 -13.17 2.22 -15.93
CA LEU A 137 -11.83 1.66 -15.79
C LEU A 137 -11.16 2.12 -14.48
N VAL A 138 -11.32 3.39 -14.09
CA VAL A 138 -10.82 3.89 -12.80
C VAL A 138 -11.51 3.18 -11.64
N GLY A 139 -12.81 2.93 -11.72
CA GLY A 139 -13.55 2.13 -10.75
C GLY A 139 -13.01 0.71 -10.60
N LEU A 140 -12.81 0.01 -11.72
CA LEU A 140 -12.23 -1.35 -11.75
C LEU A 140 -10.80 -1.40 -11.21
N LEU A 141 -9.96 -0.43 -11.58
CA LEU A 141 -8.59 -0.33 -11.07
C LEU A 141 -8.56 -0.10 -9.56
N THR A 142 -9.49 0.71 -9.04
CA THR A 142 -9.59 0.99 -7.61
C THR A 142 -10.04 -0.25 -6.84
N GLN A 143 -11.06 -0.96 -7.33
CA GLN A 143 -11.51 -2.23 -6.74
C GLN A 143 -10.39 -3.29 -6.73
N PHE A 144 -9.61 -3.36 -7.81
CA PHE A 144 -8.48 -4.26 -7.88
C PHE A 144 -7.35 -3.88 -6.91
N GLU A 145 -7.01 -2.59 -6.82
CA GLU A 145 -6.05 -2.06 -5.84
C GLU A 145 -6.45 -2.42 -4.40
N ASP A 146 -7.71 -2.16 -4.04
CA ASP A 146 -8.28 -2.46 -2.74
C ASP A 146 -8.19 -3.97 -2.45
N ARG A 147 -8.65 -4.79 -3.41
CA ARG A 147 -8.66 -6.26 -3.27
C ARG A 147 -7.26 -6.84 -3.06
N VAL A 148 -6.27 -6.37 -3.81
CA VAL A 148 -4.87 -6.81 -3.70
C VAL A 148 -4.23 -6.31 -2.39
N SER A 149 -4.72 -5.19 -1.86
CA SER A 149 -4.25 -4.62 -0.59
C SER A 149 -4.79 -5.33 0.66
N GLU A 150 -5.85 -6.14 0.55
CA GLU A 150 -6.40 -6.93 1.66
C GLU A 150 -5.44 -8.03 2.19
N GLY A 151 -4.44 -8.40 1.38
CA GLY A 151 -3.41 -9.37 1.76
C GLY A 151 -3.25 -10.50 0.75
N PHE A 152 -2.19 -11.29 0.96
CA PHE A 152 -1.77 -12.32 0.02
C PHE A 152 -2.83 -13.43 -0.16
N ASN A 153 -3.15 -13.74 -1.41
CA ASN A 153 -4.02 -14.85 -1.79
C ASN A 153 -3.44 -15.59 -3.01
N ARG A 154 -3.18 -16.89 -2.86
CA ARG A 154 -2.54 -17.72 -3.89
C ARG A 154 -3.40 -17.86 -5.16
N GLU A 155 -4.72 -18.00 -5.01
CA GLU A 155 -5.64 -18.18 -6.14
C GLU A 155 -5.79 -16.87 -6.94
N LEU A 156 -5.90 -15.74 -6.25
CA LEU A 156 -5.88 -14.42 -6.88
C LEU A 156 -4.57 -14.17 -7.63
N GLN A 157 -3.42 -14.55 -7.06
CA GLN A 157 -2.13 -14.44 -7.76
C GLN A 157 -2.13 -15.25 -9.06
N ASP A 158 -2.60 -16.50 -9.02
CA ASP A 158 -2.68 -17.36 -10.20
C ASP A 158 -3.59 -16.76 -11.29
N LEU A 159 -4.74 -16.19 -10.89
CA LEU A 159 -5.65 -15.44 -11.77
C LEU A 159 -4.97 -14.22 -12.42
N VAL A 160 -4.30 -13.39 -11.63
CA VAL A 160 -3.59 -12.19 -12.08
C VAL A 160 -2.49 -12.55 -13.10
N LEU A 161 -1.75 -13.63 -12.85
CA LEU A 161 -0.69 -14.12 -13.73
C LEU A 161 -1.25 -14.70 -15.03
N LYS A 162 -2.27 -15.56 -14.96
CA LYS A 162 -2.93 -16.15 -16.14
C LYS A 162 -3.54 -15.08 -17.04
N SER A 163 -4.14 -14.06 -16.44
CA SER A 163 -4.79 -12.95 -17.15
C SER A 163 -3.80 -11.88 -17.65
N LYS A 164 -2.50 -12.01 -17.32
CA LYS A 164 -1.43 -11.07 -17.68
C LYS A 164 -1.78 -9.62 -17.31
N ILE A 165 -2.38 -9.43 -16.14
CA ILE A 165 -2.84 -8.12 -15.67
C ILE A 165 -1.67 -7.15 -15.58
N PHE A 166 -0.55 -7.56 -15.01
CA PHE A 166 0.61 -6.68 -14.84
C PHE A 166 1.08 -6.10 -16.19
N ALA A 167 1.25 -6.95 -17.21
CA ALA A 167 1.67 -6.49 -18.54
C ALA A 167 0.66 -5.51 -19.16
N SER A 168 -0.63 -5.72 -18.90
CA SER A 168 -1.69 -4.82 -19.36
C SER A 168 -1.64 -3.46 -18.64
N LEU A 169 -1.42 -3.47 -17.32
CA LEU A 169 -1.23 -2.26 -16.50
C LEU A 169 0.01 -1.49 -16.94
N GLU A 170 1.14 -2.18 -17.14
CA GLU A 170 2.39 -1.57 -17.59
C GLU A 170 2.24 -0.95 -18.97
N SER A 171 1.57 -1.63 -19.90
CA SER A 171 1.31 -1.10 -21.24
C SER A 171 0.51 0.20 -21.19
N VAL A 172 -0.53 0.28 -20.35
CA VAL A 172 -1.33 1.49 -20.18
C VAL A 172 -0.53 2.60 -19.47
N LEU A 173 0.24 2.25 -18.44
CA LEU A 173 1.12 3.19 -17.74
C LEU A 173 2.15 3.84 -18.68
N CYS A 174 2.70 3.07 -19.62
CA CYS A 174 3.71 3.53 -20.57
C CYS A 174 3.13 4.26 -21.78
N ASP A 175 1.83 4.15 -22.03
CA ASP A 175 1.19 4.79 -23.16
C ASP A 175 0.90 6.27 -22.86
N THR A 176 1.62 7.16 -23.55
CA THR A 176 1.46 8.61 -23.43
C THR A 176 0.14 9.13 -24.00
N GLY A 177 -0.55 8.34 -24.84
CA GLY A 177 -1.90 8.64 -25.31
C GLY A 177 -3.00 8.35 -24.28
N SER A 178 -2.70 7.61 -23.22
CA SER A 178 -3.65 7.35 -22.13
C SER A 178 -3.78 8.55 -21.19
N SER A 179 -4.97 8.73 -20.61
CA SER A 179 -5.21 9.82 -19.66
C SER A 179 -4.26 9.70 -18.45
N LYS A 180 -3.80 10.84 -17.94
CA LYS A 180 -2.92 10.87 -16.76
C LYS A 180 -3.55 10.16 -15.56
N ARG A 181 -4.86 10.33 -15.35
CA ARG A 181 -5.62 9.71 -14.26
C ARG A 181 -5.61 8.18 -14.35
N ILE A 182 -5.81 7.60 -15.53
CA ILE A 182 -5.75 6.15 -15.73
C ILE A 182 -4.33 5.66 -15.48
N ARG A 183 -3.32 6.34 -16.03
CA ARG A 183 -1.89 5.97 -15.84
C ARG A 183 -1.50 5.98 -14.36
N GLU A 184 -1.94 6.97 -13.60
CA GLU A 184 -1.75 7.04 -12.15
C GLU A 184 -2.41 5.88 -11.41
N ARG A 185 -3.63 5.49 -11.80
CA ARG A 185 -4.31 4.32 -11.24
C ARG A 185 -3.62 3.01 -11.58
N CYS A 186 -3.08 2.87 -12.80
CA CYS A 186 -2.25 1.73 -13.15
C CYS A 186 -0.97 1.69 -12.31
N ALA A 187 -0.32 2.83 -12.07
CA ALA A 187 0.85 2.91 -11.19
C ALA A 187 0.53 2.45 -9.76
N LEU A 188 -0.60 2.90 -9.19
CA LEU A 188 -1.04 2.47 -7.86
C LEU A 188 -1.30 0.96 -7.80
N ALA A 189 -1.99 0.41 -8.81
CA ALA A 189 -2.25 -1.02 -8.92
C ALA A 189 -0.94 -1.84 -9.02
N ILE A 190 0.04 -1.38 -9.79
CA ILE A 190 1.38 -2.00 -9.85
C ILE A 190 2.07 -1.94 -8.49
N GLY A 191 2.04 -0.79 -7.82
CA GLY A 191 2.58 -0.66 -6.46
C GLY A 191 1.87 -1.56 -5.44
N ALA A 192 0.57 -1.79 -5.58
CA ALA A 192 -0.19 -2.75 -4.77
C ALA A 192 0.22 -4.21 -5.06
N LEU A 193 0.42 -4.57 -6.32
CA LEU A 193 0.88 -5.92 -6.71
C LEU A 193 2.25 -6.26 -6.12
N ILE A 194 3.18 -5.30 -6.10
CA ILE A 194 4.50 -5.51 -5.50
C ILE A 194 4.39 -5.72 -3.98
N ARG A 195 3.50 -5.00 -3.29
CA ARG A 195 3.22 -5.22 -1.87
C ARG A 195 2.54 -6.56 -1.60
N PHE A 196 1.69 -7.01 -2.53
CA PHE A 196 0.97 -8.28 -2.45
C PHE A 196 1.89 -9.49 -2.59
N ASN A 197 2.80 -9.48 -3.57
CA ASN A 197 3.88 -10.46 -3.65
C ASN A 197 5.10 -9.91 -4.39
N LYS A 198 6.09 -9.46 -3.62
CA LYS A 198 7.36 -8.93 -4.14
C LYS A 198 8.06 -9.92 -5.08
N ASP A 199 8.19 -11.18 -4.67
CA ASP A 199 9.03 -12.17 -5.37
C ASP A 199 8.53 -12.50 -6.77
N VAL A 200 7.24 -12.29 -7.02
CA VAL A 200 6.60 -12.58 -8.31
C VAL A 200 6.70 -11.40 -9.27
N PHE A 201 6.49 -10.17 -8.78
CA PHE A 201 6.31 -9.01 -9.65
C PHE A 201 7.56 -8.13 -9.78
N VAL A 202 8.54 -8.24 -8.87
CA VAL A 202 9.77 -7.41 -8.94
C VAL A 202 10.52 -7.57 -10.25
N GLY A 203 10.65 -8.81 -10.75
CA GLY A 203 11.30 -9.03 -12.04
C GLY A 203 10.63 -8.28 -13.19
N GLN A 204 9.30 -8.16 -13.17
CA GLN A 204 8.56 -7.44 -14.20
C GLN A 204 8.77 -5.92 -14.11
N VAL A 205 8.87 -5.37 -12.90
CA VAL A 205 9.20 -3.94 -12.70
C VAL A 205 10.62 -3.62 -13.17
N LEU A 206 11.60 -4.46 -12.79
CA LEU A 206 13.02 -4.20 -13.07
C LEU A 206 13.39 -4.40 -14.54
N MET A 207 12.75 -5.36 -15.22
CA MET A 207 13.03 -5.62 -16.64
C MET A 207 12.15 -4.81 -17.59
N GLY A 208 11.20 -4.04 -17.05
CA GLY A 208 10.17 -3.35 -17.81
C GLY A 208 10.34 -1.83 -17.86
N PRO A 209 9.58 -1.12 -18.72
CA PRO A 209 9.58 0.34 -18.81
C PRO A 209 8.91 1.05 -17.63
N THR A 210 8.37 0.32 -16.64
CA THR A 210 7.63 0.88 -15.49
C THR A 210 8.37 2.03 -14.80
N ILE A 211 9.65 1.87 -14.44
CA ILE A 211 10.43 2.87 -13.70
C ILE A 211 10.53 4.18 -14.48
N LYS A 212 10.95 4.07 -15.74
CA LYS A 212 11.06 5.21 -16.66
C LYS A 212 9.73 5.91 -16.88
N ALA A 213 8.64 5.15 -16.99
CA ALA A 213 7.29 5.70 -17.15
C ALA A 213 6.85 6.50 -15.91
N LEU A 214 7.13 6.01 -14.70
CA LEU A 214 6.81 6.70 -13.44
C LEU A 214 7.57 8.03 -13.31
N ILE A 215 8.87 8.02 -13.61
CA ILE A 215 9.73 9.22 -13.54
C ILE A 215 9.31 10.23 -14.60
N THR A 216 9.12 9.78 -15.85
CA THR A 216 8.73 10.65 -16.97
C THR A 216 7.34 11.26 -16.77
N MET A 217 6.40 10.54 -16.13
CA MET A 217 5.08 11.08 -15.83
C MET A 217 5.13 12.24 -14.82
N SER A 218 6.16 12.29 -13.96
CA SER A 218 6.45 13.40 -13.05
C SER A 218 5.21 13.93 -12.31
N SER A 219 4.37 13.01 -11.82
CA SER A 219 3.18 13.34 -11.04
C SER A 219 3.37 13.01 -9.57
N THR A 220 2.60 13.65 -8.70
CA THR A 220 2.66 13.37 -7.26
C THR A 220 2.31 11.92 -6.96
N CYS A 221 1.38 11.33 -7.71
CA CYS A 221 1.03 9.92 -7.59
C CYS A 221 2.17 9.01 -8.07
N SER A 222 2.77 9.29 -9.24
CA SER A 222 3.86 8.46 -9.77
C SER A 222 5.09 8.47 -8.87
N MET A 223 5.44 9.62 -8.30
CA MET A 223 6.55 9.74 -7.37
C MET A 223 6.28 9.00 -6.06
N LYS A 224 5.06 9.07 -5.51
CA LYS A 224 4.67 8.26 -4.34
C LYS A 224 4.83 6.77 -4.59
N VAL A 225 4.38 6.30 -5.75
CA VAL A 225 4.55 4.90 -6.17
C VAL A 225 6.04 4.57 -6.29
N LEU A 226 6.83 5.42 -6.96
CA LEU A 226 8.27 5.22 -7.11
C LEU A 226 8.97 5.10 -5.75
N CYS A 227 8.74 6.01 -4.80
CA CYS A 227 9.36 5.93 -3.48
C CYS A 227 8.90 4.65 -2.73
N GLY A 228 7.63 4.25 -2.87
CA GLY A 228 7.13 2.98 -2.33
C GLY A 228 7.79 1.74 -2.96
N LEU A 229 8.08 1.78 -4.26
CA LEU A 229 8.81 0.73 -4.95
C LEU A 229 10.27 0.69 -4.49
N ILE A 230 10.94 1.83 -4.27
CA ILE A 230 12.32 1.87 -3.75
C ILE A 230 12.38 1.18 -2.37
N ARG A 231 11.45 1.49 -1.46
CA ARG A 231 11.37 0.80 -0.15
C ARG A 231 11.13 -0.70 -0.27
N SER A 232 10.25 -1.09 -1.18
CA SER A 232 9.83 -2.48 -1.33
C SER A 232 10.91 -3.33 -1.99
N ILE A 233 11.56 -2.80 -3.03
CA ILE A 233 12.50 -3.53 -3.89
C ILE A 233 13.94 -3.36 -3.38
N LYS A 234 14.27 -2.20 -2.81
CA LYS A 234 15.58 -1.79 -2.29
C LYS A 234 16.61 -1.55 -3.40
N SER A 235 17.89 -1.82 -3.12
CA SER A 235 19.03 -1.56 -4.01
C SER A 235 18.81 -1.96 -5.48
N PRO A 236 18.23 -3.14 -5.81
CA PRO A 236 18.01 -3.51 -7.21
C PRO A 236 17.21 -2.49 -8.02
N LEU A 237 16.25 -1.79 -7.40
CA LEU A 237 15.50 -0.73 -8.09
C LEU A 237 16.32 0.53 -8.25
N VAL A 238 17.12 0.89 -7.24
CA VAL A 238 18.00 2.06 -7.31
C VAL A 238 19.07 1.88 -8.39
N ASP A 239 19.64 0.68 -8.47
CA ASP A 239 20.59 0.32 -9.52
C ASP A 239 19.97 0.44 -10.91
N GLU A 240 18.70 0.04 -11.06
CA GLU A 240 17.97 0.17 -12.32
C GLU A 240 17.61 1.64 -12.65
N ILE A 241 17.37 2.48 -11.64
CA ILE A 241 17.18 3.93 -11.86
C ILE A 241 18.49 4.59 -12.35
N GLU A 242 19.62 4.18 -11.77
CA GLU A 242 20.96 4.65 -12.15
C GLU A 242 21.35 4.17 -13.56
N SER A 243 21.17 2.88 -13.86
CA SER A 243 21.51 2.29 -15.15
C SER A 243 20.70 2.90 -16.31
N ASN A 244 19.47 3.32 -16.04
CA ASN A 244 18.61 4.03 -16.99
C ASN A 244 18.95 5.53 -17.12
N GLY A 245 19.85 6.06 -16.28
CA GLY A 245 20.23 7.47 -16.28
C GLY A 245 19.10 8.41 -15.83
N GLU A 246 18.20 7.94 -14.96
CA GLU A 246 17.00 8.70 -14.56
C GLU A 246 17.19 9.49 -13.25
N LEU A 247 18.31 9.29 -12.53
CA LEU A 247 18.67 10.06 -11.33
C LEU A 247 18.65 11.59 -11.54
N PRO A 248 19.23 12.16 -12.63
CA PRO A 248 19.20 13.60 -12.87
C PRO A 248 17.78 14.17 -12.92
N ARG A 249 16.84 13.41 -13.46
CA ARG A 249 15.43 13.82 -13.55
C ARG A 249 14.78 13.87 -12.17
N ILE A 250 15.05 12.89 -11.31
CA ILE A 250 14.56 12.89 -9.92
C ILE A 250 15.12 14.09 -9.16
N ILE A 251 16.43 14.37 -9.31
CA ILE A 251 17.08 15.50 -8.65
C ILE A 251 16.51 16.83 -9.15
N ASN A 252 16.30 16.98 -10.46
CA ASN A 252 15.72 18.20 -11.02
C ASN A 252 14.29 18.50 -10.49
N LEU A 253 13.55 17.47 -10.05
CA LEU A 253 12.23 17.66 -9.43
C LEU A 253 12.30 18.37 -8.06
N LEU A 254 13.47 18.45 -7.42
CA LEU A 254 13.69 19.27 -6.22
C LEU A 254 13.53 20.78 -6.50
N ASN A 255 13.68 21.21 -7.75
CA ASN A 255 13.51 22.59 -8.19
C ASN A 255 12.12 22.84 -8.81
N ASN A 256 11.17 21.93 -8.62
CA ASN A 256 9.82 22.06 -9.17
C ASN A 256 9.01 23.19 -8.51
N GLN A 257 8.14 23.85 -9.27
CA GLN A 257 7.27 24.92 -8.76
C GLN A 257 6.30 24.44 -7.67
N TYR A 258 5.85 23.19 -7.76
CA TYR A 258 4.88 22.63 -6.82
C TYR A 258 5.58 22.06 -5.59
N LEU A 259 5.25 22.58 -4.40
CA LEU A 259 5.81 22.11 -3.12
C LEU A 259 5.67 20.59 -2.94
N GLN A 260 4.48 20.04 -3.16
CA GLN A 260 4.24 18.61 -3.01
C GLN A 260 5.18 17.75 -3.86
N MET A 261 5.52 18.22 -5.06
CA MET A 261 6.44 17.51 -5.95
C MET A 261 7.87 17.56 -5.41
N ARG A 262 8.33 18.73 -4.92
CA ARG A 262 9.64 18.87 -4.29
C ARG A 262 9.78 17.99 -3.05
N VAL A 263 8.75 17.91 -2.21
CA VAL A 263 8.73 17.04 -1.03
C VAL A 263 8.86 15.57 -1.42
N LEU A 264 8.09 15.11 -2.41
CA LEU A 264 8.16 13.72 -2.87
C LEU A 264 9.47 13.39 -3.58
N ALA A 265 10.03 14.34 -4.34
CA ALA A 265 11.36 14.19 -4.92
C ALA A 265 12.42 14.07 -3.84
N PHE A 266 12.32 14.87 -2.78
CA PHE A 266 13.22 14.79 -1.64
C PHE A 266 13.06 13.47 -0.86
N GLU A 267 11.84 13.00 -0.65
CA GLU A 267 11.60 11.65 -0.08
C GLU A 267 12.29 10.58 -0.93
N CYS A 268 12.10 10.58 -2.25
CA CYS A 268 12.77 9.62 -3.13
C CYS A 268 14.30 9.76 -3.08
N VAL A 269 14.86 10.96 -2.98
CA VAL A 269 16.31 11.20 -2.76
C VAL A 269 16.80 10.57 -1.46
N LEU A 270 16.02 10.67 -0.38
CA LEU A 270 16.34 10.03 0.90
C LEU A 270 16.32 8.50 0.80
N GLU A 271 15.30 7.94 0.14
CA GLU A 271 15.21 6.49 -0.09
C GLU A 271 16.37 5.96 -0.96
N ILE A 272 16.73 6.70 -2.02
CA ILE A 272 17.90 6.39 -2.85
C ILE A 272 19.17 6.48 -2.00
N GLY A 273 19.32 7.48 -1.13
CA GLY A 273 20.43 7.58 -0.19
C GLY A 273 20.53 6.38 0.74
N TYR A 274 19.41 5.85 1.21
CA TYR A 274 19.38 4.70 2.13
C TYR A 274 19.72 3.37 1.43
N PHE A 275 19.16 3.11 0.24
CA PHE A 275 19.31 1.81 -0.45
C PHE A 275 20.37 1.81 -1.56
N GLY A 276 20.81 2.97 -2.01
CA GLY A 276 21.69 3.13 -3.17
C GLY A 276 23.11 2.64 -2.92
N ARG A 277 23.65 1.97 -3.95
CA ARG A 277 25.07 1.60 -4.00
C ARG A 277 25.91 2.80 -4.41
N LYS A 278 27.23 2.63 -4.31
CA LYS A 278 28.20 3.70 -4.54
C LYS A 278 27.94 4.44 -5.85
N GLU A 279 27.68 3.71 -6.93
CA GLU A 279 27.47 4.24 -8.28
C GLU A 279 26.28 5.22 -8.33
N ALA A 280 25.16 4.85 -7.71
CA ALA A 280 23.99 5.71 -7.63
C ALA A 280 24.25 6.98 -6.80
N ILE A 281 24.98 6.85 -5.68
CA ILE A 281 25.30 8.00 -4.83
C ILE A 281 26.32 8.93 -5.50
N ASP A 282 27.34 8.38 -6.16
CA ASP A 282 28.30 9.16 -6.96
C ASP A 282 27.55 9.97 -8.04
N ALA A 283 26.64 9.33 -8.79
CA ALA A 283 25.82 10.01 -9.79
C ALA A 283 24.97 11.15 -9.18
N MET A 284 24.40 10.95 -7.98
CA MET A 284 23.67 12.03 -7.30
C MET A 284 24.57 13.21 -6.89
N MET A 285 25.81 12.93 -6.47
CA MET A 285 26.78 13.96 -6.12
C MET A 285 27.22 14.75 -7.37
N GLU A 286 27.45 14.06 -8.49
CA GLU A 286 27.83 14.67 -9.78
C GLU A 286 26.74 15.60 -10.33
N GLU A 287 25.46 15.26 -10.10
CA GLU A 287 24.31 16.11 -10.43
C GLU A 287 24.15 17.32 -9.48
N GLY A 288 25.10 17.54 -8.56
CA GLY A 288 25.14 18.72 -7.70
C GLY A 288 24.08 18.70 -6.59
N LEU A 289 23.64 17.50 -6.14
CA LEU A 289 22.59 17.36 -5.13
C LEU A 289 22.84 18.21 -3.88
N ILE A 290 24.07 18.24 -3.37
CA ILE A 290 24.39 18.97 -2.12
C ILE A 290 24.14 20.47 -2.28
N LYS A 291 24.46 21.04 -3.44
CA LYS A 291 24.16 22.44 -3.72
C LYS A 291 22.66 22.70 -3.68
N ILE A 292 21.87 21.83 -4.31
CA ILE A 292 20.40 21.95 -4.33
C ILE A 292 19.84 21.82 -2.91
N LEU A 293 20.33 20.87 -2.10
CA LEU A 293 19.86 20.70 -0.73
C LEU A 293 20.22 21.92 0.16
N VAL A 294 21.39 22.52 0.00
CA VAL A 294 21.76 23.75 0.72
C VAL A 294 20.83 24.91 0.31
N GLU A 295 20.52 25.05 -0.97
CA GLU A 295 19.57 26.06 -1.46
C GLU A 295 18.15 25.83 -0.92
N LEU A 296 17.68 24.58 -0.84
CA LEU A 296 16.39 24.23 -0.25
C LEU A 296 16.35 24.50 1.25
N GLN A 297 17.42 24.17 1.98
CA GLN A 297 17.51 24.42 3.42
C GLN A 297 17.52 25.91 3.75
N ARG A 298 18.05 26.75 2.85
CA ARG A 298 18.03 28.22 2.97
C ARG A 298 16.65 28.83 2.69
N SER A 299 15.78 28.12 1.97
CA SER A 299 14.46 28.64 1.57
C SER A 299 13.51 28.82 2.76
N GLU A 300 12.41 29.55 2.56
CA GLU A 300 11.36 29.75 3.59
C GLU A 300 10.77 28.43 4.13
N LEU A 301 10.81 27.36 3.32
CA LEU A 301 10.32 26.03 3.68
C LEU A 301 11.43 25.10 4.21
N GLY A 302 12.63 25.67 4.37
CA GLY A 302 13.80 25.04 4.96
C GLY A 302 13.97 25.43 6.43
N GLY A 303 15.22 25.64 6.85
CA GLY A 303 15.59 25.95 8.23
C GLY A 303 16.51 24.91 8.85
N ASP A 304 16.86 25.14 10.11
CA ASP A 304 17.61 24.21 10.95
C ASP A 304 16.70 23.57 11.99
N LEU A 305 17.00 22.33 12.39
CA LEU A 305 16.31 21.65 13.48
C LEU A 305 16.77 22.17 14.84
N ILE A 306 17.88 22.92 14.88
CA ILE A 306 18.39 23.61 16.06
C ILE A 306 17.47 24.77 16.47
N GLY A 307 16.80 25.45 15.53
CA GLY A 307 15.82 26.49 15.79
C GLY A 307 14.48 26.00 16.39
N LEU A 308 14.25 24.68 16.42
CA LEU A 308 13.06 24.08 17.03
C LEU A 308 12.96 24.41 18.54
N GLU A 309 14.10 24.57 19.21
CA GLU A 309 14.19 24.99 20.62
C GLU A 309 13.97 26.52 20.80
N ARG A 310 14.09 27.33 19.75
CA ARG A 310 13.88 28.79 19.84
C ARG A 310 12.43 29.22 19.60
N CYS A 311 11.63 28.41 18.92
CA CYS A 311 10.18 28.61 18.79
C CYS A 311 9.40 28.31 20.10
N GLU A 312 10.12 27.91 21.16
CA GLU A 312 9.60 27.67 22.50
C GLU A 312 9.05 28.93 23.18
N GLY A 313 9.44 30.14 22.74
CA GLY A 313 9.06 31.39 23.42
C GLY A 313 7.74 32.04 23.00
N GLU A 314 7.17 31.70 21.83
CA GLU A 314 6.03 32.45 21.26
C GLU A 314 4.72 31.64 21.22
N SER A 315 4.80 30.31 21.29
CA SER A 315 3.63 29.42 21.17
C SER A 315 3.10 28.86 22.51
N GLU A 316 3.71 29.21 23.64
CA GLU A 316 3.20 28.84 24.97
C GLU A 316 1.99 29.68 25.42
N SER A 317 1.55 30.66 24.62
CA SER A 317 0.46 31.58 24.98
C SER A 317 -0.95 31.18 24.50
N GLU A 318 -1.12 30.12 23.70
CA GLU A 318 -2.44 29.79 23.10
C GLU A 318 -3.00 28.40 23.40
N SER A 319 -2.45 27.62 24.33
CA SER A 319 -3.03 26.31 24.67
C SER A 319 -3.16 26.03 26.17
N GLU A 320 -3.50 27.05 26.96
CA GLU A 320 -4.09 26.85 28.29
C GLU A 320 -5.62 26.93 28.19
N ASN A 321 -6.24 25.94 27.54
CA ASN A 321 -7.62 25.54 27.81
C ASN A 321 -7.97 24.33 26.93
N GLU A 322 -7.79 23.13 27.47
CA GLU A 322 -8.85 22.12 27.53
C GLU A 322 -8.33 20.83 28.20
N GLY A 323 -9.03 20.41 29.26
CA GLY A 323 -9.23 18.99 29.56
C GLY A 323 -8.26 18.31 30.53
N GLU A 324 -8.45 18.55 31.82
CA GLU A 324 -8.13 17.55 32.86
C GLU A 324 -8.84 16.22 32.55
N LYS A 325 -8.06 15.14 32.36
CA LYS A 325 -8.25 13.82 32.98
C LYS A 325 -7.31 12.80 32.35
N SER A 326 -6.27 12.45 33.10
CA SER A 326 -5.84 11.06 33.39
C SER A 326 -4.56 11.13 34.21
N ARG A 327 -4.67 10.86 35.52
CA ARG A 327 -3.54 10.54 36.39
C ARG A 327 -2.99 9.19 35.95
N GLU A 328 -2.08 9.20 34.99
CA GLU A 328 -1.19 8.07 34.74
C GLU A 328 0.19 8.44 35.28
N VAL A 329 0.62 7.73 36.32
CA VAL A 329 1.95 7.86 36.91
C VAL A 329 2.94 7.36 35.85
N SER A 330 3.55 8.30 35.13
CA SER A 330 4.42 7.99 33.98
C SER A 330 5.90 8.18 34.34
N VAL A 331 6.69 7.16 34.03
CA VAL A 331 8.15 7.16 34.13
C VAL A 331 8.69 8.22 33.16
N GLY A 332 9.27 9.29 33.70
CA GLY A 332 9.48 10.61 33.04
C GLY A 332 10.32 10.69 31.75
N GLY A 333 10.69 9.57 31.12
CA GLY A 333 11.37 9.56 29.81
C GLY A 333 10.43 9.41 28.61
N VAL A 334 9.44 8.51 28.69
CA VAL A 334 8.66 8.06 27.51
C VAL A 334 7.65 9.11 27.01
N VAL A 335 7.12 9.93 27.92
CA VAL A 335 6.19 11.01 27.56
C VAL A 335 6.92 12.17 26.89
N LEU A 336 8.16 12.44 27.30
CA LEU A 336 8.97 13.53 26.76
C LEU A 336 9.41 13.23 25.32
N GLU A 337 9.81 11.98 25.04
CA GLU A 337 10.15 11.51 23.70
C GLU A 337 8.97 11.59 22.73
N ARG A 338 7.78 11.06 23.11
CA ARG A 338 6.58 11.16 22.26
C ARG A 338 6.15 12.61 22.00
N ARG A 339 6.30 13.50 22.98
CA ARG A 339 5.99 14.93 22.82
C ARG A 339 6.99 15.61 21.90
N ARG A 340 8.27 15.22 21.93
CA ARG A 340 9.32 15.72 21.03
C ARG A 340 9.10 15.24 19.59
N GLU A 341 8.85 13.95 19.38
CA GLU A 341 8.57 13.38 18.06
C GLU A 341 7.33 13.99 17.39
N SER A 342 6.27 14.27 18.17
CA SER A 342 5.04 14.89 17.64
C SER A 342 5.19 16.39 17.36
N ARG A 343 6.15 17.07 17.98
CA ARG A 343 6.52 18.46 17.69
C ARG A 343 7.42 18.55 16.46
N GLU A 344 8.43 17.69 16.38
CA GLU A 344 9.31 17.57 15.22
C GLU A 344 8.52 17.24 13.95
N ARG A 345 7.56 16.31 14.03
CA ARG A 345 6.65 16.01 12.90
C ARG A 345 5.87 17.25 12.42
N ARG A 346 5.25 18.01 13.33
CA ARG A 346 4.53 19.24 12.96
C ARG A 346 5.44 20.32 12.37
N PHE A 347 6.67 20.41 12.86
CA PHE A 347 7.65 21.34 12.31
C PHE A 347 8.08 20.93 10.90
N LEU A 348 8.34 19.64 10.66
CA LEU A 348 8.69 19.11 9.33
C LEU A 348 7.51 19.15 8.35
N GLU A 349 6.27 19.11 8.82
CA GLU A 349 5.09 19.37 7.99
C GLU A 349 5.07 20.83 7.48
N SER A 350 5.56 21.76 8.30
CA SER A 350 5.62 23.20 7.97
C SER A 350 6.90 23.57 7.20
N HIS A 351 8.00 22.88 7.50
CA HIS A 351 9.35 23.08 6.96
C HIS A 351 9.93 21.76 6.44
N PRO A 352 9.42 21.24 5.31
CA PRO A 352 9.78 19.91 4.82
C PRO A 352 11.26 19.75 4.46
N PHE A 353 11.96 20.86 4.21
CA PHE A 353 13.40 20.88 3.87
C PHE A 353 14.29 21.28 5.05
N ALA A 354 13.74 21.40 6.26
CA ALA A 354 14.56 21.63 7.44
C ALA A 354 15.61 20.53 7.62
N SER A 355 16.86 20.96 7.82
CA SER A 355 18.05 20.11 7.93
C SER A 355 18.15 19.04 6.83
N CYS A 356 17.69 19.33 5.60
CA CYS A 356 17.61 18.33 4.55
C CYS A 356 18.99 17.76 4.15
N VAL A 357 20.06 18.55 4.26
CA VAL A 357 21.43 18.07 4.06
C VAL A 357 21.82 17.04 5.13
N ALA A 358 21.54 17.33 6.40
CA ALA A 358 21.82 16.41 7.49
C ALA A 358 20.97 15.14 7.41
N ARG A 359 19.68 15.27 7.07
CA ARG A 359 18.78 14.13 6.85
C ARG A 359 19.29 13.21 5.75
N PHE A 360 19.77 13.77 4.63
CA PHE A 360 20.39 12.98 3.57
C PHE A 360 21.68 12.30 4.03
N ALA A 361 22.57 13.02 4.73
CA ALA A 361 23.79 12.44 5.28
C ALA A 361 23.52 11.27 6.24
N VAL A 362 22.50 11.41 7.09
CA VAL A 362 22.05 10.34 8.00
C VAL A 362 21.59 9.12 7.21
N GLN A 363 20.79 9.28 6.14
CA GLN A 363 20.36 8.14 5.32
C GLN A 363 21.54 7.37 4.72
N LEU A 364 22.59 8.06 4.26
CA LEU A 364 23.80 7.39 3.76
C LEU A 364 24.54 6.61 4.85
N GLU A 365 24.53 7.11 6.09
CA GLU A 365 25.21 6.48 7.21
C GLU A 365 24.47 5.27 7.78
N VAL A 366 23.15 5.35 7.93
CA VAL A 366 22.32 4.22 8.40
C VAL A 366 21.91 3.27 7.28
N GLY A 367 22.05 3.71 6.03
CA GLY A 367 21.62 2.99 4.84
C GLY A 367 22.29 1.63 4.65
N GLU A 368 21.59 0.78 3.89
CA GLU A 368 21.97 -0.59 3.58
C GLU A 368 22.91 -0.70 2.37
N GLY A 369 22.95 0.32 1.50
CA GLY A 369 23.61 0.22 0.18
C GLY A 369 25.13 0.44 0.17
N LEU A 370 25.69 1.13 1.17
CA LEU A 370 27.10 1.55 1.19
C LEU A 370 27.93 0.79 2.22
N ARG A 371 29.21 0.57 1.91
CA ARG A 371 30.22 0.05 2.84
C ARG A 371 30.70 1.16 3.78
N GLN A 372 31.21 0.78 4.95
CA GLN A 372 31.68 1.77 5.94
C GLN A 372 32.75 2.74 5.40
N ARG A 373 33.60 2.31 4.48
CA ARG A 373 34.61 3.18 3.83
C ARG A 373 33.96 4.19 2.89
N GLU A 374 32.94 3.77 2.15
CA GLU A 374 32.19 4.62 1.22
C GLU A 374 31.36 5.64 1.99
N LYS A 375 30.68 5.22 3.08
CA LYS A 375 29.96 6.13 3.99
C LYS A 375 30.84 7.28 4.48
N ARG A 376 32.07 6.97 4.93
CA ARG A 376 33.05 7.98 5.36
C ARG A 376 33.50 8.89 4.22
N ALA A 377 33.70 8.35 3.02
CA ALA A 377 34.13 9.13 1.86
C ALA A 377 33.03 10.10 1.41
N PHE A 378 31.79 9.63 1.28
CA PHE A 378 30.65 10.47 0.94
C PHE A 378 30.38 11.53 1.99
N LYS A 379 30.54 11.19 3.28
CA LYS A 379 30.47 12.20 4.34
C LYS A 379 31.45 13.34 4.10
N GLN A 380 32.71 13.06 3.76
CA GLN A 380 33.67 14.12 3.45
C GLN A 380 33.27 14.93 2.21
N GLN A 381 32.77 14.28 1.15
CA GLN A 381 32.28 14.98 -0.04
C GLN A 381 31.11 15.92 0.30
N ILE A 382 30.17 15.50 1.15
CA ILE A 382 29.07 16.35 1.62
C ILE A 382 29.61 17.57 2.36
N LEU A 383 30.56 17.38 3.29
CA LEU A 383 31.13 18.50 4.05
C LEU A 383 31.85 19.51 3.13
N VAL A 384 32.52 19.04 2.07
CA VAL A 384 33.13 19.92 1.06
C VAL A 384 32.05 20.63 0.25
N GLY A 385 31.06 19.90 -0.27
CA GLY A 385 29.98 20.47 -1.07
C GLY A 385 29.15 21.50 -0.30
N VAL A 386 28.94 21.32 1.01
CA VAL A 386 28.29 22.32 1.86
C VAL A 386 29.11 23.61 1.90
N ARG A 387 30.42 23.52 2.13
CA ARG A 387 31.30 24.71 2.16
C ARG A 387 31.30 25.46 0.83
N GLU A 388 31.23 24.74 -0.28
CA GLU A 388 31.22 25.33 -1.62
C GLU A 388 29.86 25.95 -1.98
N ALA A 389 28.75 25.41 -1.47
CA ALA A 389 27.39 25.87 -1.78
C ALA A 389 26.84 26.92 -0.80
N SER A 390 27.42 27.04 0.39
CA SER A 390 27.03 28.04 1.39
C SER A 390 27.43 29.45 0.96
N VAL A 391 26.57 30.43 1.26
CA VAL A 391 26.80 31.85 0.97
C VAL A 391 27.59 32.56 2.08
N SER A 392 27.73 31.93 3.25
CA SER A 392 28.48 32.47 4.38
C SER A 392 29.11 31.36 5.24
N ASP A 393 30.18 31.69 5.94
CA ASP A 393 30.84 30.78 6.90
C ASP A 393 29.91 30.38 8.06
N ALA A 394 29.00 31.28 8.45
CA ALA A 394 28.03 31.01 9.51
C ALA A 394 27.00 29.95 9.08
N GLU A 395 26.46 30.08 7.86
CA GLU A 395 25.55 29.06 7.29
C GLU A 395 26.25 27.71 7.14
N ALA A 396 27.47 27.72 6.58
CA ALA A 396 28.27 26.51 6.45
C ALA A 396 28.49 25.86 7.81
N ALA A 397 28.88 26.63 8.83
CA ALA A 397 29.12 26.11 10.18
C ALA A 397 27.88 25.46 10.80
N THR A 398 26.69 26.06 10.63
CA THR A 398 25.43 25.49 11.12
C THR A 398 25.11 24.15 10.45
N ILE A 399 25.13 24.11 9.11
CA ILE A 399 24.82 22.87 8.36
C ILE A 399 25.86 21.79 8.65
N LEU A 400 27.15 22.13 8.71
CA LEU A 400 28.22 21.19 9.06
C LEU A 400 28.05 20.63 10.47
N ALA A 401 27.62 21.46 11.44
CA ALA A 401 27.31 20.98 12.78
C ALA A 401 26.14 19.99 12.74
N GLU A 402 25.04 20.28 12.06
CA GLU A 402 23.92 19.33 11.92
C GLU A 402 24.36 18.00 11.29
N VAL A 403 25.17 18.05 10.22
CA VAL A 403 25.69 16.84 9.56
C VAL A 403 26.62 16.05 10.47
N LEU A 404 27.46 16.69 11.28
CA LEU A 404 28.37 15.98 12.18
C LEU A 404 27.65 15.41 13.41
N TRP A 405 26.67 16.13 13.95
CA TRP A 405 25.93 15.75 15.16
C TRP A 405 24.77 14.80 14.89
N GLY A 406 24.02 14.99 13.80
CA GLY A 406 22.94 14.07 13.38
C GLY A 406 23.45 12.65 13.15
N SER A 407 24.69 12.51 12.70
CA SER A 407 25.42 11.25 12.57
C SER A 407 25.88 10.61 13.87
N SER A 408 26.02 11.39 14.94
CA SER A 408 26.59 10.96 16.22
C SER A 408 25.53 10.46 17.21
N MET A 409 24.24 10.66 16.90
CA MET A 409 23.09 10.21 17.69
C MET A 409 22.61 8.80 17.32
N ILE A 410 23.36 8.05 16.52
CA ILE A 410 23.05 6.68 16.08
C ILE A 410 24.05 5.68 16.63
#